data_AF-A0A5E4L1X4-F1
#
_entry.id   AF-A0A5E4L1X4-F1
#
_cell.length_a   1.000
_cell.length_b   1.000
_cell.length_c   1.000
_cell.angle_alpha   90.00
_cell.angle_beta   90.00
_cell.angle_gamma   90.00
#
_symmetry.space_group_name_H-M   'P 1'
#
loop_
_entity.id
_entity.type
_entity.pdbx_description
1 polymer ?
#
loop_
_entity_poly.entity_id
_entity_poly.type
_entity_poly.pdbx_seq_one_letter_code
_entity_poly.pdbx_strand_id
1 'polypeptide(L)'
;MLLPEIISKLISMIYALLALLGAYLIIYTAYTWEKKKGSEFLGARAFLSESFLKDNWKLLFIIFFINASMPFADMFMPFLEENISELIKGTAQLVVMVGIVASEYKWFKLMVPDRHNNPFSKQDSHYRKYK
;
A
#
# COMPACT_ATOMS: atom_id res chain seq x y z
N MET A 1 18.88 4.41 28.97
CA MET A 1 17.52 3.83 28.93
C MET A 1 16.48 4.63 28.13
N LEU A 2 16.68 5.92 27.81
CA LEU A 2 15.68 6.75 27.08
C LEU A 2 15.55 6.48 25.57
N LEU A 3 16.59 5.92 24.94
CA LEU A 3 16.66 5.73 23.48
C LEU A 3 15.57 4.78 22.90
N PRO A 4 15.35 3.56 23.44
CA PRO A 4 14.35 2.64 22.88
C PRO A 4 12.91 3.15 23.01
N GLU A 5 12.61 3.89 24.10
CA GLU A 5 11.28 4.43 24.35
C GLU A 5 10.91 5.55 23.37
N ILE A 6 11.87 6.42 23.04
CA ILE A 6 11.69 7.47 22.03
C ILE A 6 11.45 6.85 20.65
N ILE A 7 12.20 5.81 20.30
CA ILE A 7 12.04 5.12 19.00
C ILE A 7 10.66 4.45 18.93
N SER A 8 10.20 3.78 19.99
CA SER A 8 8.87 3.16 20.02
C SER A 8 7.74 4.18 19.82
N LYS A 9 7.85 5.36 20.45
CA LYS A 9 6.88 6.46 20.25
C LYS A 9 6.89 6.99 18.81
N LEU A 10 8.07 7.12 18.20
CA LEU A 10 8.18 7.54 16.79
C LEU A 10 7.56 6.53 15.83
N ILE A 11 7.81 5.22 16.03
CA ILE A 11 7.20 4.13 15.26
C ILE A 11 5.66 4.22 15.37
N SER A 12 5.14 4.42 16.57
CA SER A 12 3.71 4.52 16.83
C SER A 12 3.07 5.74 16.13
N MET A 13 3.75 6.88 16.15
CA MET A 13 3.30 8.09 15.46
C MET A 13 3.27 7.89 13.94
N ILE A 14 4.32 7.29 13.37
CA ILE A 14 4.39 6.96 11.94
C ILE A 14 3.27 6.00 11.57
N TYR A 15 3.04 4.96 12.37
CA TYR A 15 1.95 4.00 12.17
C TYR A 15 0.59 4.68 12.11
N ALA A 16 0.29 5.60 13.04
CA ALA A 16 -0.96 6.34 13.05
C ALA A 16 -1.16 7.19 11.77
N LEU A 17 -0.09 7.84 11.28
CA LEU A 17 -0.13 8.60 10.03
C LEU A 17 -0.38 7.71 8.81
N LEU A 18 0.27 6.54 8.75
CA LEU A 18 0.04 5.55 7.70
C LEU A 18 -1.39 5.00 7.74
N ALA A 19 -1.95 4.74 8.92
CA ALA A 19 -3.32 4.28 9.07
C ALA A 19 -4.34 5.31 8.57
N LEU A 20 -4.14 6.59 8.90
CA LEU A 20 -4.96 7.68 8.37
C LEU A 20 -4.84 7.81 6.85
N LEU A 21 -3.63 7.66 6.31
CA LEU A 21 -3.39 7.73 4.87
C LEU A 21 -4.07 6.56 4.12
N GLY A 22 -3.96 5.33 4.63
CA GLY A 22 -4.63 4.16 4.07
C GLY A 22 -6.15 4.33 4.10
N ALA A 23 -6.71 4.75 5.24
CA ALA A 23 -8.14 5.02 5.37
C ALA A 23 -8.62 6.08 4.36
N TYR A 24 -7.85 7.16 4.16
CA TYR A 24 -8.15 8.17 3.16
C TYR A 24 -8.14 7.60 1.73
N LEU A 25 -7.14 6.78 1.38
CA LEU A 25 -7.05 6.13 0.07
C LEU A 25 -8.22 5.18 -0.18
N ILE A 26 -8.64 4.39 0.81
CA ILE A 26 -9.79 3.49 0.72
C ILE A 26 -11.08 4.29 0.48
N ILE A 27 -11.33 5.33 1.28
CA ILE A 27 -12.54 6.16 1.13
C ILE A 27 -12.57 6.82 -0.24
N TYR A 28 -11.45 7.38 -0.70
CA TYR A 28 -11.39 8.02 -2.00
C TYR A 28 -11.58 7.03 -3.15
N THR A 29 -10.93 5.86 -3.10
CA THR A 29 -11.08 4.83 -4.13
C THR A 29 -12.51 4.30 -4.18
N ALA A 30 -13.15 4.05 -3.04
CA ALA A 30 -14.57 3.66 -2.97
C ALA A 30 -15.49 4.73 -3.58
N TYR A 31 -15.31 5.99 -3.19
CA TYR A 31 -16.12 7.11 -3.72
C TYR A 31 -15.93 7.30 -5.23
N THR A 32 -14.70 7.18 -5.74
CA THR A 32 -14.42 7.32 -7.17
C THR A 32 -14.90 6.12 -7.99
N TRP A 33 -14.92 4.92 -7.40
CA TRP A 33 -15.49 3.72 -7.99
C TRP A 33 -17.01 3.86 -8.17
N GLU A 34 -17.71 4.33 -7.15
CA GLU A 34 -19.17 4.52 -7.18
C GLU A 34 -19.58 5.59 -8.20
N LYS A 35 -18.79 6.66 -8.32
CA LYS A 35 -19.10 7.80 -9.20
C LYS A 35 -18.80 7.57 -10.68
N LYS A 36 -17.92 6.61 -11.02
CA LYS A 36 -17.55 6.31 -12.41
C LYS A 36 -18.33 5.09 -12.94
N LYS A 37 -19.36 5.34 -13.76
CA LYS A 37 -19.99 4.33 -14.63
C LYS A 37 -18.95 3.79 -15.62
N GLY A 38 -18.29 2.69 -15.24
CA GLY A 38 -17.20 2.04 -15.97
C GLY A 38 -16.26 1.23 -15.08
N SER A 39 -16.75 0.78 -13.92
CA SER A 39 -15.99 0.04 -12.90
C SER A 39 -15.35 -1.24 -13.43
N GLU A 40 -16.00 -1.93 -14.36
CA GLU A 40 -15.48 -3.13 -15.03
C GLU A 40 -14.17 -2.84 -15.78
N PHE A 41 -14.05 -1.67 -16.42
CA PHE A 41 -12.84 -1.27 -17.14
C PHE A 41 -11.67 -0.94 -16.20
N LEU A 42 -11.94 -0.40 -15.00
CA LEU A 42 -10.91 -0.06 -14.03
C LEU A 42 -10.36 -1.31 -13.33
N GLY A 43 -11.24 -2.25 -12.95
CA GLY A 43 -10.84 -3.56 -12.43
C GLY A 43 -10.05 -4.38 -13.46
N ALA A 44 -10.51 -4.40 -14.71
CA ALA A 44 -9.81 -5.07 -15.81
C ALA A 44 -8.42 -4.44 -16.07
N ARG A 45 -8.30 -3.11 -16.01
CA ARG A 45 -7.00 -2.44 -16.19
C ARG A 45 -5.99 -2.79 -15.09
N ALA A 46 -6.47 -2.98 -13.85
CA ALA A 46 -5.63 -3.42 -12.73
C ALA A 46 -5.15 -4.87 -12.91
N PHE A 47 -6.06 -5.76 -13.30
CA PHE A 47 -5.73 -7.18 -13.53
C PHE A 47 -4.87 -7.42 -14.78
N LEU A 48 -5.04 -6.62 -15.82
CA LEU A 48 -4.28 -6.73 -17.08
C LEU A 48 -2.89 -6.09 -17.00
N SER A 49 -2.59 -5.32 -15.95
CA SER A 49 -1.27 -4.73 -15.75
C SER A 49 -0.34 -5.76 -15.10
N GLU A 50 0.46 -6.44 -15.91
CA GLU A 50 1.41 -7.46 -15.46
C GLU A 50 2.41 -6.90 -14.42
N SER A 51 2.87 -5.67 -14.61
CA SER A 51 3.78 -4.99 -13.68
C SER A 51 3.11 -4.74 -12.32
N PHE A 52 1.83 -4.36 -12.33
CA PHE A 52 1.04 -4.16 -11.12
C PHE A 52 0.82 -5.47 -10.35
N LEU A 53 0.47 -6.54 -11.07
CA LEU A 53 0.26 -7.85 -10.47
C LEU A 53 1.57 -8.35 -9.84
N LYS A 54 2.68 -8.31 -10.57
CA LYS A 54 4.01 -8.77 -10.12
C LYS A 54 4.48 -8.00 -8.87
N ASP A 55 4.30 -6.69 -8.84
CA ASP A 55 4.69 -5.87 -7.71
C ASP A 55 3.83 -6.10 -6.47
N ASN A 56 2.51 -6.26 -6.64
CA ASN A 56 1.62 -6.59 -5.53
C ASN A 56 1.87 -7.99 -4.99
N TRP A 57 2.14 -8.97 -5.85
CA TRP A 57 2.53 -10.31 -5.43
C TRP A 57 3.83 -10.30 -4.63
N LYS A 58 4.83 -9.50 -5.02
CA LYS A 58 6.06 -9.33 -4.23
C LYS A 58 5.77 -8.72 -2.86
N LEU A 59 4.94 -7.68 -2.79
CA LEU A 59 4.55 -7.05 -1.52
C LEU A 59 3.81 -8.03 -0.62
N LEU A 60 2.86 -8.79 -1.16
CA LEU A 60 2.14 -9.84 -0.44
C LEU A 60 3.10 -10.91 0.07
N PHE A 61 4.08 -11.32 -0.73
CA PHE A 61 5.07 -12.31 -0.32
C PHE A 61 5.94 -11.82 0.84
N ILE A 62 6.36 -10.55 0.81
CA ILE A 62 7.12 -9.92 1.90
C ILE A 62 6.28 -9.83 3.17
N ILE A 63 5.03 -9.36 3.07
CA ILE A 63 4.10 -9.28 4.21
C ILE A 63 3.87 -10.67 4.80
N PHE A 64 3.60 -11.66 3.95
CA PHE A 64 3.40 -13.04 4.37
C PHE A 64 4.65 -13.60 5.06
N PHE A 65 5.84 -13.36 4.50
CA PHE A 65 7.10 -13.81 5.08
C PHE A 65 7.35 -13.19 6.46
N ILE A 66 7.13 -11.88 6.61
CA ILE A 66 7.26 -11.19 7.91
C ILE A 66 6.28 -11.79 8.91
N ASN A 67 5.02 -11.95 8.52
CA ASN A 67 3.98 -12.45 9.41
C ASN A 67 4.22 -13.92 9.79
N ALA A 68 4.72 -14.74 8.86
CA ALA A 68 5.11 -16.13 9.10
C ALA A 68 6.38 -16.24 9.96
N SER A 69 7.28 -15.25 9.89
CA SER A 69 8.50 -15.20 10.71
C SER A 69 8.24 -14.75 12.16
N MET A 70 7.14 -14.03 12.42
CA MET A 70 6.78 -13.55 13.76
C MET A 70 6.63 -14.68 14.80
N PRO A 71 5.90 -15.79 14.52
CA PRO A 71 5.85 -16.94 15.42
C PRO A 71 7.21 -17.56 15.72
N PHE A 72 8.12 -17.58 14.75
CA PHE A 72 9.49 -18.04 14.97
C PHE A 72 10.27 -17.06 15.86
N ALA A 73 10.12 -15.75 15.62
CA ALA A 73 10.72 -14.73 16.45
C ALA A 73 10.21 -14.79 17.90
N ASP A 74 8.92 -15.07 18.11
CA ASP A 74 8.30 -15.26 19.43
C ASP A 74 8.90 -16.47 20.19
N MET A 75 9.39 -17.50 19.50
CA MET A 75 10.09 -18.62 20.14
C MET A 75 11.49 -18.25 20.65
N PHE A 76 12.15 -17.27 20.02
CA PHE A 76 13.49 -16.79 20.40
C PHE A 76 13.45 -15.53 21.28
N MET A 77 12.32 -14.83 21.32
CA MET A 77 12.12 -13.62 22.13
C MET A 77 12.30 -13.77 23.64
N PRO A 78 12.03 -14.92 24.29
CA PRO A 78 12.32 -15.10 25.71
C PRO A 78 13.81 -14.97 26.06
N PHE A 79 14.70 -15.05 25.06
CA PHE A 79 16.15 -14.87 25.22
C PHE A 79 16.62 -13.43 24.97
N LEU A 80 15.72 -12.51 24.61
CA LEU A 80 16.02 -11.10 24.35
C LEU A 80 15.48 -10.20 25.47
N GLU A 81 16.09 -9.02 25.65
CA GLU A 81 15.53 -8.00 26.53
C GLU A 81 14.15 -7.55 26.04
N GLU A 82 13.23 -7.35 26.99
CA GLU A 82 11.82 -6.99 26.74
C GLU A 82 11.68 -5.76 25.82
N ASN A 83 12.52 -4.73 26.03
CA ASN A 83 12.56 -3.53 25.20
C ASN A 83 12.94 -3.81 23.73
N ILE A 84 13.84 -4.77 23.51
CA ILE A 84 14.31 -5.15 22.16
C ILE A 84 13.23 -5.97 21.47
N SER A 85 12.60 -6.89 22.21
CA SER A 85 11.47 -7.68 21.72
C SER A 85 10.30 -6.79 21.25
N GLU A 86 9.91 -5.81 22.07
CA GLU A 86 8.82 -4.87 21.73
C GLU A 86 9.17 -4.01 20.50
N LEU A 87 10.42 -3.55 20.40
CA LEU A 87 10.91 -2.79 19.25
C LEU A 87 10.85 -3.61 17.95
N ILE A 88 11.23 -4.89 18.00
CA ILE A 88 11.18 -5.80 16.85
C ILE A 88 9.73 -5.99 16.39
N LYS A 89 8.79 -6.24 17.32
CA LYS A 89 7.37 -6.38 16.99
C LYS A 89 6.81 -5.11 16.35
N GLY A 90 7.07 -3.95 16.95
CA GLY A 90 6.61 -2.67 16.43
C GLY A 90 7.17 -2.35 15.04
N THR A 91 8.46 -2.65 14.82
CA THR A 91 9.10 -2.45 13.51
C THR A 91 8.50 -3.38 12.46
N ALA A 92 8.30 -4.66 12.77
CA ALA A 92 7.73 -5.63 11.85
C ALA A 92 6.29 -5.26 11.45
N GLN A 93 5.46 -4.82 12.41
CA GLN A 93 4.12 -4.30 12.13
C GLN A 93 4.15 -3.04 11.24
N LEU A 94 5.10 -2.14 11.47
CA LEU A 94 5.26 -0.94 10.65
C LEU A 94 5.62 -1.30 9.20
N VAL A 95 6.51 -2.26 8.98
CA VAL A 95 6.85 -2.73 7.62
C VAL A 95 5.63 -3.32 6.90
N VAL A 96 4.81 -4.11 7.61
CA VAL A 96 3.56 -4.64 7.05
C VAL A 96 2.62 -3.50 6.67
N MET A 97 2.45 -2.51 7.54
CA MET A 97 1.57 -1.37 7.29
C MET A 97 2.02 -0.52 6.10
N VAL A 98 3.33 -0.26 5.98
CA VAL A 98 3.92 0.40 4.80
C VAL A 98 3.64 -0.40 3.53
N GLY A 99 3.76 -1.73 3.59
CA GLY A 99 3.44 -2.61 2.46
C GLY A 99 1.98 -2.52 2.01
N ILE A 100 1.04 -2.49 2.97
CA ILE A 100 -0.40 -2.35 2.71
C ILE A 100 -0.68 -0.99 2.07
N VAL A 101 -0.22 0.11 2.67
CA VAL A 101 -0.45 1.46 2.13
C VAL A 101 0.21 1.64 0.76
N ALA A 102 1.39 1.05 0.53
CA ALA A 102 2.03 1.07 -0.78
C ALA A 102 1.22 0.29 -1.84
N SER A 103 0.64 -0.85 -1.48
CA SER A 103 -0.28 -1.61 -2.33
C SER A 103 -1.51 -0.78 -2.68
N GLU A 104 -2.18 -0.20 -1.67
CA GLU A 104 -3.36 0.67 -1.85
C GLU A 104 -3.04 1.90 -2.71
N TYR A 105 -1.87 2.52 -2.52
CA TYR A 105 -1.43 3.64 -3.33
C TYR A 105 -1.21 3.25 -4.80
N LYS A 106 -0.61 2.08 -5.06
CA LYS A 106 -0.47 1.57 -6.43
C LYS A 106 -1.85 1.31 -7.06
N TRP A 107 -2.79 0.76 -6.29
CA TRP A 107 -4.18 0.56 -6.71
C TRP A 107 -4.84 1.89 -7.08
N PHE A 108 -4.75 2.89 -6.19
CA PHE A 108 -5.25 4.24 -6.42
C PHE A 108 -4.68 4.85 -7.70
N LYS A 109 -3.35 4.80 -7.87
CA LYS A 109 -2.67 5.37 -9.05
C LYS A 109 -3.19 4.75 -10.35
N LEU A 110 -3.54 3.48 -10.33
CA LEU A 110 -4.03 2.75 -11.49
C LEU A 110 -5.51 3.09 -11.79
N MET A 111 -6.31 3.37 -10.76
CA MET A 111 -7.71 3.79 -10.89
C MET A 111 -7.91 5.26 -11.26
N VAL A 112 -6.93 6.12 -10.96
CA VAL A 112 -6.93 7.52 -11.38
C VAL A 112 -6.35 7.59 -12.80
N PRO A 113 -7.16 7.86 -13.84
CA PRO A 113 -6.65 7.97 -15.20
C PRO A 113 -5.71 9.17 -15.28
N ASP A 114 -4.43 8.90 -15.57
CA ASP A 114 -3.50 9.92 -16.03
C ASP A 114 -4.10 10.59 -17.25
N ARG A 115 -4.42 11.90 -17.14
CA ARG A 115 -4.82 12.70 -18.29
C ARG A 115 -3.73 12.77 -19.37
N HIS A 116 -2.48 12.41 -19.03
CA HIS A 116 -1.33 12.47 -19.94
C HIS A 116 -0.96 11.17 -20.66
N ASN A 117 -1.29 9.99 -20.11
CA ASN A 117 -0.85 8.70 -20.64
C ASN A 117 -2.03 7.79 -21.04
N ASN A 118 -3.11 8.39 -21.52
CA ASN A 118 -4.21 7.66 -22.11
C ASN A 118 -3.97 7.59 -23.64
N PRO A 119 -3.65 6.44 -24.24
CA PRO A 119 -3.50 6.34 -25.70
C PRO A 119 -4.79 6.75 -26.44
N PHE A 120 -5.94 6.67 -25.76
CA PHE A 120 -7.23 7.16 -26.25
C PHE A 120 -7.40 8.69 -26.21
N SER A 121 -6.63 9.44 -25.40
CA SER A 121 -6.71 10.91 -25.40
C SER A 121 -5.99 11.54 -26.60
N LYS A 122 -5.04 10.84 -27.22
CA LYS A 122 -4.44 11.26 -28.49
C LYS A 122 -5.44 11.15 -29.66
N GLN A 123 -6.34 10.18 -29.61
CA GLN A 123 -7.29 9.93 -30.71
C GLN A 123 -8.38 11.02 -30.77
N ASP A 124 -8.86 11.50 -29.62
CA ASP A 124 -9.84 12.61 -29.55
C ASP A 124 -9.26 13.96 -30.03
N SER A 125 -7.94 14.16 -29.93
CA SER A 125 -7.29 15.38 -30.43
C SER A 125 -7.22 15.42 -31.97
N HIS A 126 -7.22 14.25 -32.62
CA HIS A 126 -7.12 14.15 -34.06
C HIS A 126 -8.47 14.43 -34.76
N TYR A 127 -9.60 14.10 -34.12
CA TYR A 127 -10.94 14.38 -34.66
C TYR A 127 -11.37 15.84 -34.51
N ARG A 128 -10.80 16.58 -33.56
CA ARG A 128 -11.06 18.02 -33.41
C ARG A 128 -10.35 18.91 -34.42
N LYS A 129 -9.41 18.35 -35.20
CA LYS A 129 -8.66 19.09 -36.24
C LYS A 129 -9.35 19.12 -37.61
N TYR A 130 -10.48 18.44 -37.76
CA TYR A 130 -11.23 18.33 -39.03
C TYR A 130 -12.67 18.84 -38.90
N LYS A 131 -12.96 19.67 -37.91
CA LYS A 131 -14.22 20.37 -37.74
C LYS A 131 -13.93 21.86 -37.63
#